data_AF-A0A645EKB7-F1
#
_entry.id   AF-A0A645EKB7-F1
#
_cell.length_a   1.000
_cell.length_b   1.000
_cell.length_c   1.000
_cell.angle_alpha   90.00
_cell.angle_beta   90.00
_cell.angle_gamma   90.00
#
_symmetry.space_group_name_H-M   'P 1'
#
loop_
_entity.id
_entity.type
_entity.pdbx_description
1 polymer ?
#
loop_
_entity_poly.entity_id
_entity_poly.type
_entity_poly.pdbx_seq_one_letter_code
_entity_poly.pdbx_strand_id
1 'polypeptide(L)'
;MPDYPDLTISTCRQTALDFVKEMRRKGLNVVLAVNAAPWKPWEKPFTQPYATGIGLAVADHEVVSPPDGRPSLIWKNDGKMEMRIVNVGEELKDIQLAVSGFQFILRDGKTTVDDNPRLEPRTFYGLSRDRHSLYLVTVDGRQKDYSEGMALNEGAQYLKHFGAADAINMDGGGSTSLVIFNPAKGAPELVNLPPGTGLPRASRAVANSLGVYYAGPPTIKPVSGKRAASEPPAPPVQ
;
A
#
# COMPACT_ATOMS: atom_id res chain seq x y z
N MET A 1 3.83 -20.06 16.25
CA MET A 1 4.93 -19.22 16.79
C MET A 1 5.34 -19.80 18.14
N PRO A 2 6.64 -19.84 18.51
CA PRO A 2 7.07 -20.44 19.79
C PRO A 2 6.34 -19.87 21.01
N ASP A 3 6.12 -18.55 21.03
CA ASP A 3 5.52 -17.84 22.17
C ASP A 3 4.00 -17.63 22.04
N TYR A 4 3.40 -18.02 20.90
CA TYR A 4 1.98 -17.83 20.61
C TYR A 4 1.42 -19.10 19.96
N PRO A 5 1.05 -20.11 20.75
CA PRO A 5 0.63 -21.42 20.24
C PRO A 5 -0.66 -21.35 19.42
N ASP A 6 -1.56 -20.42 19.76
CA ASP A 6 -2.84 -20.21 19.06
C ASP A 6 -2.70 -19.42 17.75
N LEU A 7 -1.48 -19.00 17.41
CA LEU A 7 -1.20 -18.18 16.23
C LEU A 7 -0.33 -18.92 15.21
N THR A 8 -0.84 -18.97 13.98
CA THR A 8 -0.11 -19.51 12.82
C THR A 8 0.93 -18.50 12.33
N ILE A 9 2.14 -18.96 12.04
CA ILE A 9 3.12 -18.11 11.35
C ILE A 9 2.66 -17.96 9.90
N SER A 10 2.25 -16.75 9.50
CA SER A 10 1.97 -16.41 8.09
C SER A 10 3.22 -15.88 7.42
N THR A 11 3.99 -15.02 8.10
CA THR A 11 5.17 -14.37 7.53
C THR A 11 6.29 -14.18 8.56
N CYS A 12 7.51 -14.02 8.06
CA CYS A 12 8.61 -13.40 8.80
C CYS A 12 8.49 -11.89 8.64
N ARG A 13 8.52 -11.17 9.76
CA ARG A 13 8.44 -9.71 9.73
C ARG A 13 9.71 -9.12 9.13
N GLN A 14 9.54 -8.15 8.26
CA GLN A 14 10.65 -7.37 7.70
C GLN A 14 10.23 -5.94 7.41
N THR A 15 11.19 -5.03 7.28
CA THR A 15 10.89 -3.66 6.87
C THR A 15 10.53 -3.63 5.39
N ALA A 16 9.73 -2.64 4.94
CA ALA A 16 9.47 -2.44 3.51
C ALA A 16 10.77 -2.21 2.72
N LEU A 17 11.80 -1.67 3.36
CA LEU A 17 13.11 -1.42 2.77
C LEU A 17 13.88 -2.72 2.54
N ASP A 18 13.89 -3.61 3.52
CA ASP A 18 14.51 -4.93 3.40
C ASP A 18 13.75 -5.81 2.40
N PHE A 19 12.41 -5.68 2.34
CA PHE A 19 11.60 -6.31 1.31
C PHE A 19 12.05 -5.90 -0.10
N VAL A 20 12.25 -4.60 -0.37
CA VAL A 20 12.76 -4.16 -1.70
C VAL A 20 14.15 -4.74 -1.97
N LYS A 21 15.06 -4.72 -0.99
CA LYS A 21 16.39 -5.33 -1.13
C LYS A 21 16.32 -6.82 -1.44
N GLU A 22 15.46 -7.56 -0.73
CA GLU A 22 15.26 -8.99 -0.91
C GLU A 22 14.72 -9.30 -2.30
N MET A 23 13.63 -8.64 -2.71
CA MET A 23 13.01 -8.88 -4.01
C MET A 23 13.94 -8.56 -5.18
N ARG A 24 14.75 -7.49 -5.06
CA ARG A 24 15.77 -7.18 -6.06
C ARG A 24 16.90 -8.19 -6.10
N ARG A 25 17.35 -8.73 -4.96
CA ARG A 25 18.30 -9.86 -4.92
C ARG A 25 17.73 -11.12 -5.58
N LYS A 26 16.41 -11.32 -5.50
CA LYS A 26 15.67 -12.39 -6.19
C LYS A 26 15.43 -12.10 -7.68
N GLY A 27 15.92 -10.98 -8.22
CA GLY A 27 15.82 -10.63 -9.64
C GLY A 27 14.58 -9.83 -10.03
N LEU A 28 13.68 -9.52 -9.09
CA LEU A 28 12.52 -8.67 -9.36
C LEU A 28 12.91 -7.20 -9.23
N ASN A 29 12.76 -6.42 -10.30
CA ASN A 29 13.11 -5.00 -10.36
C ASN A 29 12.06 -4.13 -9.62
N VAL A 30 11.86 -4.39 -8.33
CA VAL A 30 10.96 -3.63 -7.46
C VAL A 30 11.47 -2.20 -7.34
N VAL A 31 10.61 -1.24 -7.66
CA VAL A 31 10.89 0.20 -7.68
C VAL A 31 10.17 0.96 -6.59
N LEU A 32 9.12 0.38 -6.02
CA LEU A 32 8.37 0.95 -4.93
C LEU A 32 7.84 -0.17 -4.03
N ALA A 33 7.79 0.07 -2.72
CA ALA A 33 7.07 -0.77 -1.78
C ALA A 33 6.38 0.05 -0.68
N VAL A 34 5.20 -0.38 -0.25
CA VAL A 34 4.44 0.21 0.86
C VAL A 34 4.01 -0.89 1.83
N ASN A 35 3.98 -0.58 3.13
CA ASN A 35 3.44 -1.50 4.12
C ASN A 35 1.97 -1.85 3.84
N ALA A 36 1.56 -3.08 4.10
CA ALA A 36 0.21 -3.53 3.73
C ALA A 36 -0.66 -3.89 4.93
N ALA A 37 -0.90 -5.18 5.16
CA ALA A 37 -1.95 -5.67 6.04
C ALA A 37 -1.59 -5.50 7.52
N PRO A 38 -2.61 -5.32 8.39
CA PRO A 38 -2.41 -5.44 9.83
C PRO A 38 -2.02 -6.85 10.21
N TRP A 39 -1.46 -7.01 11.41
CA TRP A 39 -0.87 -8.27 11.83
C TRP A 39 -0.80 -8.41 13.34
N LYS A 40 -0.60 -9.66 13.80
CA LYS A 40 -0.43 -10.03 15.21
C LYS A 40 0.71 -11.06 15.35
N PRO A 41 1.30 -11.20 16.54
CA PRO A 41 1.08 -10.41 17.75
C PRO A 41 1.81 -9.06 17.70
N TRP A 42 1.20 -8.02 18.26
CA TRP A 42 1.83 -6.71 18.43
C TRP A 42 1.81 -6.31 19.90
N GLU A 43 2.75 -6.84 20.67
CA GLU A 43 2.85 -6.62 22.11
C GLU A 43 4.29 -6.39 22.54
N LYS A 44 4.48 -5.79 23.72
CA LYS A 44 5.82 -5.53 24.27
C LYS A 44 6.60 -6.85 24.42
N PRO A 45 7.89 -6.91 24.07
CA PRO A 45 8.78 -5.78 23.74
C PRO A 45 8.79 -5.37 22.24
N PHE A 46 7.82 -5.82 21.45
CA PHE A 46 7.63 -5.52 20.02
C PHE A 46 8.70 -6.11 19.08
N THR A 47 9.47 -7.08 19.57
CA THR A 47 10.60 -7.73 18.88
C THR A 47 10.24 -9.02 18.17
N GLN A 48 8.95 -9.39 18.11
CA GLN A 48 8.52 -10.66 17.55
C GLN A 48 8.99 -10.79 16.10
N PRO A 49 9.73 -11.85 15.71
CA PRO A 49 10.27 -11.97 14.35
C PRO A 49 9.24 -12.50 13.34
N TYR A 50 8.14 -13.06 13.82
CA TYR A 50 7.09 -13.66 13.00
C TYR A 50 5.76 -12.93 13.19
N ALA A 51 4.87 -13.08 12.21
CA ALA A 51 3.52 -12.54 12.28
C ALA A 51 2.49 -13.52 11.69
N THR A 52 1.30 -13.49 12.25
CA THR A 52 0.06 -13.90 11.59
C THR A 52 -0.53 -12.68 10.90
N GLY A 53 -0.91 -12.83 9.62
CA GLY A 53 -1.66 -11.80 8.91
C GLY A 53 -3.05 -11.61 9.51
N ILE A 54 -3.55 -10.37 9.54
CA ILE A 54 -4.94 -10.07 9.82
C ILE A 54 -5.60 -9.68 8.49
N GLY A 55 -6.45 -10.57 7.99
CA GLY A 55 -7.06 -10.49 6.66
C GLY A 55 -6.26 -11.16 5.56
N LEU A 56 -6.88 -11.23 4.38
CA LEU A 56 -6.37 -11.92 3.22
C LEU A 56 -5.00 -11.37 2.80
N ALA A 57 -4.05 -12.28 2.62
CA ALA A 57 -2.80 -12.03 1.91
C ALA A 57 -2.58 -13.16 0.90
N VAL A 58 -2.45 -12.80 -0.38
CA VAL A 58 -2.08 -13.72 -1.47
C VAL A 58 -0.85 -13.16 -2.18
N ALA A 59 0.15 -13.99 -2.41
CA ALA A 59 1.36 -13.62 -3.14
C ALA A 59 1.66 -14.71 -4.18
N ASP A 60 1.76 -14.34 -5.45
CA ASP A 60 2.02 -15.26 -6.56
C ASP A 60 1.06 -16.46 -6.59
N HIS A 61 -0.24 -16.20 -6.36
CA HIS A 61 -1.34 -17.19 -6.25
C HIS A 61 -1.33 -18.04 -4.97
N GLU A 62 -0.32 -17.92 -4.11
CA GLU A 62 -0.25 -18.64 -2.85
C GLU A 62 -0.94 -17.86 -1.73
N VAL A 63 -1.87 -18.51 -1.02
CA VAL A 63 -2.56 -17.92 0.13
C VAL A 63 -1.62 -17.93 1.34
N VAL A 64 -1.11 -16.75 1.69
CA VAL A 64 -0.20 -16.54 2.84
C VAL A 64 -0.99 -16.34 4.13
N SER A 65 -2.15 -15.68 4.04
CA SER A 65 -3.08 -15.49 5.16
C SER A 65 -4.52 -15.58 4.65
N PRO A 66 -5.39 -16.39 5.28
CA PRO A 66 -6.76 -16.59 4.81
C PRO A 66 -7.63 -15.33 5.00
N PRO A 67 -8.74 -15.20 4.25
CA PRO A 67 -9.67 -14.10 4.42
C PRO A 67 -10.39 -14.17 5.78
N ASP A 68 -10.68 -13.02 6.36
CA ASP A 68 -11.39 -12.88 7.65
C ASP A 68 -12.59 -11.91 7.57
N GLY A 69 -13.07 -11.58 6.36
CA GLY A 69 -14.17 -10.63 6.14
C GLY A 69 -13.72 -9.17 6.02
N ARG A 70 -12.42 -8.91 5.80
CA ARG A 70 -11.87 -7.57 5.59
C ARG A 70 -11.88 -7.12 4.13
N PRO A 71 -11.91 -5.79 3.90
CA PRO A 71 -11.70 -5.24 2.57
C PRO A 71 -10.26 -5.49 2.12
N SER A 72 -10.12 -5.93 0.87
CA SER A 72 -8.85 -6.26 0.25
C SER A 72 -8.70 -5.54 -1.09
N LEU A 73 -7.48 -5.08 -1.38
CA LEU A 73 -7.04 -4.87 -2.76
C LEU A 73 -6.71 -6.24 -3.33
N ILE A 74 -7.23 -6.52 -4.53
CA ILE A 74 -7.09 -7.80 -5.22
C ILE A 74 -6.61 -7.52 -6.64
N TRP A 75 -5.63 -8.30 -7.09
CA TRP A 75 -5.22 -8.40 -8.48
C TRP A 75 -5.51 -9.81 -8.98
N LYS A 76 -6.33 -9.91 -10.02
CA LYS A 76 -6.83 -11.17 -10.58
C LYS A 76 -5.97 -11.68 -11.73
N ASN A 77 -6.12 -12.97 -12.04
CA ASN A 77 -5.40 -13.62 -13.14
C ASN A 77 -5.71 -13.02 -14.53
N ASP A 78 -6.87 -12.36 -14.69
CA ASP A 78 -7.23 -11.65 -15.93
C ASP A 78 -6.63 -10.23 -16.03
N GLY A 79 -5.75 -9.88 -15.09
CA GLY A 79 -5.05 -8.60 -15.04
C GLY A 79 -5.83 -7.48 -14.37
N LYS A 80 -7.10 -7.69 -13.99
CA LYS A 80 -7.93 -6.64 -13.38
C LYS A 80 -7.63 -6.48 -11.88
N MET A 81 -7.59 -5.23 -11.44
CA MET A 81 -7.58 -4.90 -10.01
C MET A 81 -8.97 -4.58 -9.50
N GLU A 82 -9.23 -4.89 -8.24
CA GLU A 82 -10.45 -4.50 -7.55
C GLU A 82 -10.26 -4.35 -6.05
N MET A 83 -11.20 -3.64 -5.42
CA MET A 83 -11.32 -3.63 -3.98
C MET A 83 -12.68 -4.15 -3.56
N ARG A 84 -12.70 -5.16 -2.68
CA ARG A 84 -13.93 -5.73 -2.10
C ARG A 84 -13.65 -6.41 -0.77
N ILE A 85 -14.71 -6.71 -0.02
CA ILE A 85 -14.64 -7.63 1.13
C ILE A 85 -14.48 -9.06 0.59
N VAL A 86 -13.60 -9.83 1.22
CA VAL A 86 -13.44 -11.26 0.95
C VAL A 86 -13.82 -12.01 2.23
N ASN A 87 -14.87 -12.83 2.14
CA ASN A 87 -15.40 -13.58 3.27
C ASN A 87 -14.66 -14.90 3.48
N VAL A 88 -14.78 -15.43 4.70
CA VAL A 88 -14.28 -16.76 5.06
C VAL A 88 -14.94 -17.82 4.16
N GLY A 89 -14.13 -18.71 3.59
CA GLY A 89 -14.61 -19.81 2.75
C GLY A 89 -14.85 -19.47 1.28
N GLU A 90 -14.62 -18.22 0.85
CA GLU A 90 -14.62 -17.89 -0.57
C GLU A 90 -13.52 -18.61 -1.36
N GLU A 91 -13.81 -18.95 -2.62
CA GLU A 91 -12.82 -19.52 -3.54
C GLU A 91 -11.85 -18.43 -4.03
N LEU A 92 -10.54 -18.71 -3.99
CA LEU A 92 -9.48 -17.72 -4.24
C LEU A 92 -8.62 -18.02 -5.49
N LYS A 93 -9.01 -19.01 -6.31
CA LYS A 93 -8.20 -19.53 -7.43
C LYS A 93 -7.89 -18.49 -8.52
N ASP A 94 -8.69 -17.45 -8.62
CA ASP A 94 -8.58 -16.38 -9.62
C ASP A 94 -7.82 -15.15 -9.10
N ILE A 95 -7.30 -15.22 -7.88
CA ILE A 95 -6.55 -14.15 -7.22
C ILE A 95 -5.05 -14.45 -7.33
N GLN A 96 -4.34 -13.56 -8.02
CA GLN A 96 -2.87 -13.62 -8.14
C GLN A 96 -2.20 -12.95 -6.93
N LEU A 97 -2.74 -11.81 -6.50
CA LEU A 97 -2.23 -11.04 -5.38
C LEU A 97 -3.39 -10.41 -4.61
N ALA A 98 -3.31 -10.40 -3.29
CA ALA A 98 -4.24 -9.67 -2.47
C ALA A 98 -3.60 -9.21 -1.17
N VAL A 99 -4.06 -8.05 -0.68
CA VAL A 99 -3.70 -7.53 0.65
C VAL A 99 -4.92 -6.86 1.29
N SER A 100 -5.26 -7.30 2.50
CA SER A 100 -6.33 -6.72 3.31
C SER A 100 -5.91 -5.47 4.08
N GLY A 101 -6.87 -4.57 4.31
CA GLY A 101 -6.75 -3.46 5.26
C GLY A 101 -7.80 -3.54 6.36
N PHE A 102 -7.92 -2.48 7.16
CA PHE A 102 -8.86 -2.42 8.28
C PHE A 102 -10.30 -2.23 7.83
N GLN A 103 -10.56 -1.23 6.98
CA GLN A 103 -11.90 -0.83 6.56
C GLN A 103 -11.85 0.00 5.27
N PHE A 104 -12.95 0.00 4.52
CA PHE A 104 -13.16 1.00 3.47
C PHE A 104 -13.29 2.39 4.10
N ILE A 105 -12.71 3.39 3.44
CA ILE A 105 -12.92 4.81 3.72
C ILE A 105 -13.63 5.52 2.56
N LEU A 106 -13.54 4.95 1.34
CA LEU A 106 -14.36 5.28 0.19
C LEU A 106 -14.94 4.01 -0.41
N ARG A 107 -16.18 4.09 -0.85
CA ARG A 107 -16.82 3.10 -1.72
C ARG A 107 -17.63 3.82 -2.80
N ASP A 108 -17.40 3.47 -4.06
CA ASP A 108 -18.13 4.06 -5.18
C ASP A 108 -18.17 5.60 -5.18
N GLY A 109 -17.09 6.24 -4.74
CA GLY A 109 -16.92 7.70 -4.65
C GLY A 109 -17.61 8.36 -3.45
N LYS A 110 -18.17 7.56 -2.53
CA LYS A 110 -18.81 8.02 -1.29
C LYS A 110 -17.95 7.64 -0.09
N THR A 111 -17.84 8.55 0.86
CA THR A 111 -17.16 8.30 2.13
C THR A 111 -17.95 7.27 2.95
N THR A 112 -17.25 6.32 3.56
CA THR A 112 -17.84 5.24 4.40
C THR A 112 -17.48 5.35 5.87
N VAL A 113 -16.80 6.42 6.25
CA VAL A 113 -16.35 6.70 7.62
C VAL A 113 -16.96 8.01 8.12
N ASP A 114 -17.16 8.08 9.43
CA ASP A 114 -17.64 9.28 10.11
C ASP A 114 -16.55 10.34 10.24
N ASP A 115 -16.94 11.55 10.63
CA ASP A 115 -16.09 12.73 10.81
C ASP A 115 -15.27 12.69 12.12
N ASN A 116 -14.58 11.57 12.37
CA ASN A 116 -13.76 11.40 13.56
C ASN A 116 -12.40 12.12 13.38
N PRO A 117 -12.07 13.14 14.20
CA PRO A 117 -10.87 13.98 14.02
C PRO A 117 -9.57 13.30 14.49
N ARG A 118 -9.56 11.99 14.75
CA ARG A 118 -8.40 11.28 15.28
C ARG A 118 -7.27 11.19 14.24
N LEU A 119 -6.31 12.10 14.39
CA LEU A 119 -5.09 12.15 13.62
C LEU A 119 -4.15 11.00 13.96
N GLU A 120 -3.65 10.33 12.93
CA GLU A 120 -2.66 9.26 13.04
C GLU A 120 -1.74 9.26 11.82
N PRO A 121 -0.55 8.62 11.89
CA PRO A 121 0.16 8.20 10.69
C PRO A 121 -0.70 7.17 9.96
N ARG A 122 -0.87 7.33 8.65
CA ARG A 122 -1.80 6.52 7.85
C ARG A 122 -1.11 5.93 6.63
N THR A 123 -1.54 4.73 6.27
CA THR A 123 -1.37 4.19 4.93
C THR A 123 -2.74 3.97 4.33
N PHE A 124 -2.97 4.47 3.12
CA PHE A 124 -4.19 4.26 2.37
C PHE A 124 -3.89 3.72 0.99
N TYR A 125 -4.67 2.74 0.56
CA TYR A 125 -4.71 2.31 -0.84
C TYR A 125 -6.02 2.77 -1.46
N GLY A 126 -5.95 3.44 -2.61
CA GLY A 126 -7.12 3.87 -3.38
C GLY A 126 -7.12 3.27 -4.78
N LEU A 127 -8.29 3.11 -5.39
CA LEU A 127 -8.46 2.65 -6.76
C LEU A 127 -9.42 3.57 -7.51
N SER A 128 -9.04 4.00 -8.71
CA SER A 128 -9.90 4.83 -9.57
C SER A 128 -11.14 4.06 -10.02
N ARG A 129 -12.18 4.78 -10.45
CA ARG A 129 -13.46 4.20 -10.91
C ARG A 129 -13.27 3.19 -12.05
N ASP A 130 -12.37 3.50 -12.98
CA ASP A 130 -12.03 2.66 -14.13
C ASP A 130 -11.01 1.55 -13.80
N ARG A 131 -10.57 1.48 -12.53
CA ARG A 131 -9.60 0.49 -12.00
C ARG A 131 -8.22 0.56 -12.67
N HIS A 132 -7.93 1.65 -13.38
CA HIS A 132 -6.67 1.85 -14.09
C HIS A 132 -5.58 2.47 -13.20
N SER A 133 -5.95 3.26 -12.19
CA SER A 133 -5.03 3.96 -11.30
C SER A 133 -5.13 3.44 -9.88
N LEU A 134 -4.01 2.93 -9.38
CA LEU A 134 -3.79 2.56 -7.98
C LEU A 134 -3.08 3.73 -7.27
N TYR A 135 -3.68 4.19 -6.17
CA TYR A 135 -3.14 5.24 -5.31
C TYR A 135 -2.54 4.59 -4.07
N LEU A 136 -1.26 4.82 -3.81
CA LEU A 136 -0.58 4.36 -2.60
C LEU A 136 -0.16 5.60 -1.83
N VAL A 137 -0.81 5.85 -0.69
CA VAL A 137 -0.64 7.09 0.08
C VAL A 137 -0.15 6.76 1.47
N THR A 138 0.94 7.40 1.88
CA THR A 138 1.44 7.37 3.25
C THR A 138 1.45 8.77 3.84
N VAL A 139 0.99 8.91 5.07
CA VAL A 139 1.01 10.15 5.83
C VAL A 139 1.78 9.88 7.12
N ASP A 140 2.83 10.67 7.35
CA ASP A 140 3.52 10.70 8.64
C ASP A 140 2.58 11.21 9.75
N GLY A 141 2.99 11.14 11.02
CA GLY A 141 2.11 11.56 12.12
C GLY A 141 2.72 11.36 13.50
N ARG A 142 2.05 11.87 14.54
CA ARG A 142 2.54 11.85 15.93
C ARG A 142 3.91 12.53 16.12
N GLN A 143 4.24 13.50 15.28
CA GLN A 143 5.51 14.20 15.28
C GLN A 143 5.26 15.70 15.42
N LYS A 144 5.47 16.22 16.63
CA LYS A 144 5.36 17.65 16.91
C LYS A 144 6.22 18.45 15.93
N ASP A 145 5.67 19.55 15.40
CA ASP A 145 6.32 20.49 14.49
C ASP A 145 6.72 19.89 13.12
N TYR A 146 6.28 18.67 12.78
CA TYR A 146 6.55 18.03 11.48
C TYR A 146 5.29 17.45 10.85
N SER A 147 4.59 16.54 11.55
CA SER A 147 3.37 15.92 11.04
C SER A 147 2.50 15.42 12.19
N GLU A 148 1.28 15.97 12.28
CA GLU A 148 0.31 15.56 13.30
C GLU A 148 -0.37 14.24 12.93
N GLY A 149 -0.55 13.99 11.65
CA GLY A 149 -1.24 12.82 11.11
C GLY A 149 -2.36 13.22 10.16
N MET A 150 -3.20 12.25 9.83
CA MET A 150 -4.43 12.46 9.07
C MET A 150 -5.58 11.63 9.66
N ALA A 151 -6.74 12.23 9.74
CA ALA A 151 -7.99 11.57 10.10
C ALA A 151 -8.55 10.76 8.91
N LEU A 152 -9.44 9.79 9.17
CA LEU A 152 -9.91 8.89 8.11
C LEU A 152 -10.81 9.60 7.08
N ASN A 153 -11.64 10.53 7.55
CA ASN A 153 -12.48 11.40 6.72
C ASN A 153 -11.62 12.29 5.81
N GLU A 154 -10.53 12.87 6.31
CA GLU A 154 -9.57 13.67 5.53
C GLU A 154 -8.91 12.80 4.46
N GLY A 155 -8.47 11.58 4.81
CA GLY A 155 -7.91 10.63 3.85
C GLY A 155 -8.90 10.23 2.75
N ALA A 156 -10.18 10.06 3.11
CA ALA A 156 -11.24 9.77 2.15
C ALA A 156 -11.46 10.96 1.19
N GLN A 157 -11.54 12.18 1.72
CA GLN A 157 -11.68 13.38 0.89
C GLN A 157 -10.48 13.60 -0.01
N TYR A 158 -9.26 13.39 0.51
CA TYR A 158 -8.01 13.49 -0.24
C TYR A 158 -7.98 12.51 -1.42
N LEU A 159 -8.19 11.22 -1.16
CA LEU A 159 -8.19 10.21 -2.23
C LEU A 159 -9.28 10.44 -3.26
N LYS A 160 -10.48 10.86 -2.81
CA LYS A 160 -11.57 11.22 -3.72
C LYS A 160 -11.18 12.40 -4.61
N HIS A 161 -10.52 13.42 -4.06
CA HIS A 161 -10.04 14.57 -4.82
C HIS A 161 -9.05 14.15 -5.93
N PHE A 162 -8.17 13.19 -5.67
CA PHE A 162 -7.23 12.65 -6.66
C PHE A 162 -7.83 11.63 -7.64
N GLY A 163 -9.11 11.29 -7.52
CA GLY A 163 -9.85 10.45 -8.46
C GLY A 163 -10.06 9.00 -8.03
N ALA A 164 -9.73 8.64 -6.79
CA ALA A 164 -10.10 7.33 -6.25
C ALA A 164 -11.62 7.23 -6.07
N ALA A 165 -12.19 6.09 -6.45
CA ALA A 165 -13.59 5.74 -6.20
C ALA A 165 -13.73 4.82 -4.99
N ASP A 166 -12.79 3.89 -4.84
CA ASP A 166 -12.68 3.00 -3.68
C ASP A 166 -11.39 3.27 -2.94
N ALA A 167 -11.39 3.15 -1.61
CA ALA A 167 -10.19 3.28 -0.82
C ALA A 167 -10.27 2.54 0.51
N ILE A 168 -9.15 1.95 0.92
CA ILE A 168 -9.00 1.16 2.14
C ILE A 168 -7.97 1.82 3.04
N ASN A 169 -8.29 1.92 4.34
CA ASN A 169 -7.32 2.24 5.39
C ASN A 169 -6.51 0.98 5.73
N MET A 170 -5.22 1.02 5.47
CA MET A 170 -4.28 -0.10 5.65
C MET A 170 -3.64 -0.07 7.05
N ASP A 171 -2.67 -0.95 7.33
CA ASP A 171 -1.88 -0.84 8.56
C ASP A 171 -1.19 0.53 8.63
N GLY A 172 -1.26 1.18 9.79
CA GLY A 172 -0.85 2.57 9.96
C GLY A 172 0.06 2.75 11.16
N GLY A 173 0.05 3.95 11.75
CA GLY A 173 0.92 4.26 12.87
C GLY A 173 2.39 4.07 12.49
N GLY A 174 3.18 3.46 13.38
CA GLY A 174 4.60 3.19 13.12
C GLY A 174 4.89 2.16 12.03
N SER A 175 3.86 1.48 11.48
CA SER A 175 4.00 0.62 10.31
C SER A 175 4.04 1.40 8.99
N THR A 176 3.51 2.63 8.98
CA THR A 176 3.40 3.50 7.80
C THR A 176 4.77 3.70 7.16
N SER A 177 4.99 3.11 5.99
CA SER A 177 6.27 3.21 5.29
C SER A 177 6.10 3.13 3.78
N LEU A 178 6.74 4.07 3.08
CA LEU A 178 6.88 4.10 1.63
C LEU A 178 8.36 4.08 1.27
N VAL A 179 8.75 3.11 0.46
CA VAL A 179 10.12 2.93 -0.02
C VAL A 179 10.13 3.06 -1.53
N ILE A 180 11.11 3.78 -2.06
CA ILE A 180 11.38 3.84 -3.50
C ILE A 180 12.79 3.34 -3.77
N PHE A 181 13.00 2.74 -4.95
CA PHE A 181 14.35 2.48 -5.42
C PHE A 181 14.92 3.73 -6.07
N ASN A 182 16.02 4.26 -5.54
CA ASN A 182 16.72 5.40 -6.11
C ASN A 182 17.78 4.92 -7.11
N PRO A 183 17.56 5.07 -8.43
CA PRO A 183 18.50 4.57 -9.44
C PRO A 183 19.84 5.32 -9.41
N ALA A 184 19.85 6.60 -9.03
CA ALA A 184 21.09 7.38 -8.93
C ALA A 184 21.99 6.90 -7.79
N LYS A 185 21.41 6.37 -6.71
CA LYS A 185 22.16 5.78 -5.57
C LYS A 185 22.34 4.26 -5.69
N GLY A 186 21.66 3.62 -6.63
CA GLY A 186 21.63 2.16 -6.75
C GLY A 186 21.04 1.45 -5.53
N ALA A 187 20.20 2.11 -4.73
CA ALA A 187 19.71 1.60 -3.45
C ALA A 187 18.27 2.03 -3.15
N PRO A 188 17.48 1.22 -2.43
CA PRO A 188 16.19 1.64 -1.92
C PRO A 188 16.33 2.65 -0.78
N GLU A 189 15.41 3.59 -0.71
CA GLU A 189 15.32 4.62 0.32
C GLU A 189 13.90 4.75 0.85
N LEU A 190 13.80 4.92 2.16
CA LEU A 190 12.55 5.26 2.83
C LEU A 190 12.23 6.73 2.55
N VAL A 191 11.03 7.00 2.06
CA VAL A 191 10.59 8.34 1.62
C VAL A 191 10.05 9.16 2.79
N ASN A 192 9.28 8.51 3.66
CA ASN A 192 8.61 9.15 4.79
C ASN A 192 9.42 9.02 6.10
N LEU A 193 8.94 9.61 7.19
CA LEU A 193 9.54 9.56 8.53
C LEU A 193 8.61 8.84 9.53
N PRO A 194 8.56 7.49 9.51
CA PRO A 194 7.66 6.74 10.39
C PRO A 194 7.99 6.96 11.86
N PRO A 195 6.99 7.15 12.75
CA PRO A 195 7.23 7.22 14.17
C PRO A 195 7.44 5.83 14.79
N GLY A 196 8.05 5.79 15.98
CA GLY A 196 7.95 4.65 16.90
C GLY A 196 9.09 3.62 16.89
N THR A 197 10.14 3.81 16.08
CA THR A 197 11.38 3.02 16.19
C THR A 197 12.42 3.65 17.11
N GLY A 198 12.22 4.91 17.53
CA GLY A 198 13.18 5.65 18.35
C GLY A 198 14.45 6.08 17.60
N LEU A 199 14.62 5.64 16.35
CA LEU A 199 15.76 5.96 15.50
C LEU A 199 15.29 6.83 14.31
N PRO A 200 16.03 7.90 13.96
CA PRO A 200 15.71 8.69 12.78
C PRO A 200 15.70 7.80 11.52
N ARG A 201 14.64 7.93 10.70
CA ARG A 201 14.49 7.23 9.41
C ARG A 201 14.49 5.69 9.47
N ALA A 202 14.18 5.10 10.62
CA ALA A 202 13.97 3.66 10.73
C ALA A 202 12.48 3.33 10.65
N SER A 203 12.13 2.38 9.78
CA SER A 203 10.77 1.83 9.66
C SER A 203 10.63 0.55 10.49
N ARG A 204 9.40 0.25 10.90
CA ARG A 204 9.06 -0.97 11.63
C ARG A 204 9.07 -2.18 10.68
N ALA A 205 9.54 -3.32 11.17
CA ALA A 205 9.30 -4.60 10.50
C ALA A 205 7.81 -4.98 10.59
N VAL A 206 7.15 -5.18 9.45
CA VAL A 206 5.72 -5.49 9.30
C VAL A 206 5.53 -6.91 8.75
N ALA A 207 4.30 -7.41 8.77
CA ALA A 207 4.02 -8.75 8.26
C ALA A 207 4.18 -8.88 6.74
N ASN A 208 3.73 -7.88 5.97
CA ASN A 208 3.84 -7.89 4.52
C ASN A 208 3.90 -6.47 3.94
N SER A 209 4.34 -6.38 2.69
CA SER A 209 4.42 -5.14 1.91
C SER A 209 3.89 -5.39 0.50
N LEU A 210 3.28 -4.38 -0.11
CA LEU A 210 2.92 -4.39 -1.53
C LEU A 210 4.10 -3.82 -2.32
N GLY A 211 4.65 -4.60 -3.25
CA GLY A 211 5.73 -4.17 -4.14
C GLY A 211 5.23 -3.87 -5.55
N VAL A 212 5.77 -2.80 -6.15
CA VAL A 212 5.58 -2.49 -7.58
C VAL A 212 6.91 -2.66 -8.29
N TYR A 213 6.92 -3.42 -9.38
CA TYR A 213 8.12 -3.68 -10.18
C TYR A 213 7.82 -3.48 -11.68
N TYR A 214 8.86 -3.22 -12.45
CA TYR A 214 8.76 -3.23 -13.91
C TYR A 214 8.86 -4.66 -14.42
N ALA A 215 7.83 -5.16 -15.10
CA ALA A 215 7.82 -6.48 -15.73
C ALA A 215 8.70 -6.59 -17.00
N GLY A 216 9.68 -5.70 -17.17
CA GLY A 216 10.37 -5.42 -18.43
C GLY A 216 9.93 -4.08 -19.03
N PRO A 217 10.66 -3.51 -20.01
CA PRO A 217 10.24 -2.27 -20.65
C PRO A 217 8.85 -2.49 -21.27
N PRO A 218 7.86 -1.62 -21.01
CA PRO A 218 6.58 -1.70 -21.69
C PRO A 218 6.84 -1.64 -23.19
N THR A 219 6.13 -2.44 -23.98
CA THR A 219 6.11 -2.26 -25.43
C THR A 219 5.40 -0.94 -25.71
N ILE A 220 6.15 0.17 -25.74
CA ILE A 220 5.62 1.46 -26.17
C ILE A 220 5.34 1.30 -27.67
N LYS A 221 4.08 1.02 -28.02
CA LYS A 221 3.66 1.22 -29.40
C LYS A 221 3.80 2.72 -29.67
N PRO A 222 4.63 3.16 -30.63
CA PRO A 222 4.68 4.56 -31.00
C PRO A 222 3.26 4.99 -31.35
N VAL A 223 2.76 6.01 -30.67
CA VAL A 223 1.53 6.67 -31.12
C VAL A 223 1.91 7.32 -32.45
N SER A 224 1.43 6.76 -33.56
CA SER A 224 1.56 7.35 -34.89
C SER A 224 0.61 8.55 -35.03
N GLY A 225 0.73 9.52 -34.13
CA GLY A 225 0.10 10.82 -34.23
C GLY A 225 1.10 11.80 -34.81
N LYS A 226 0.86 12.30 -36.02
CA LYS A 226 1.49 13.56 -36.45
C LYS A 226 1.21 14.57 -35.33
N ARG A 227 2.26 15.08 -34.66
CA ARG A 227 2.11 16.29 -33.86
C ARG A 227 1.50 17.34 -34.78
N ALA A 228 0.26 17.76 -34.51
CA ALA A 228 -0.23 18.99 -35.10
C ALA A 228 0.75 20.09 -34.69
N ALA A 229 1.25 20.84 -35.67
CA ALA A 229 2.05 22.02 -35.39
C ALA A 229 1.21 22.92 -34.48
N SER A 230 1.76 23.25 -33.31
CA SER A 230 1.15 24.23 -32.42
C SER A 230 1.04 25.56 -33.16
N GLU A 231 -0.15 26.15 -33.19
CA GLU A 231 -0.33 27.53 -33.65
C GLU A 231 0.57 28.47 -32.83
N PRO A 232 1.19 29.48 -33.47
CA PRO A 232 1.96 30.49 -32.75
C PRO A 232 1.04 31.29 -31.82
N PRO A 233 1.55 31.72 -30.64
CA PRO A 233 0.76 32.48 -29.69
C PRO A 233 0.30 33.81 -30.29
N ALA A 234 -0.93 34.21 -29.93
CA ALA A 234 -1.52 35.47 -30.37
C ALA A 234 -0.65 36.67 -29.93
N PRO A 235 -0.55 37.72 -30.76
CA PRO A 235 0.21 38.92 -30.39
C PRO A 235 -0.43 39.63 -29.19
N PRO A 236 0.39 40.31 -28.36
CA PRO A 236 -0.11 41.02 -27.18
C PRO A 236 -1.03 42.16 -27.58
N VAL A 237 -2.14 42.27 -26.84
CA VAL A 237 -3.15 43.34 -26.97
C VAL A 237 -2.51 44.66 -26.50
N GLN A 238 -2.65 45.72 -27.32
CA GLN A 238 -2.23 47.09 -26.99
C GLN A 238 -3.18 47.76 -25.99
#